data_AF-A0A1A7WK49-F1
#
_entry.id   AF-A0A1A7WK49-F1
#
_cell.length_a   1.000
_cell.length_b   1.000
_cell.length_c   1.000
_cell.angle_alpha   90.00
_cell.angle_beta   90.00
_cell.angle_gamma   90.00
#
_symmetry.space_group_name_H-M   'P 1'
#
loop_
_entity.id
_entity.type
_entity.pdbx_description
1 polymer ?
#
loop_
_entity_poly.entity_id
_entity_poly.type
_entity_poly.pdbx_seq_one_letter_code
_entity_poly.pdbx_strand_id
1 'polypeptide(L)'
;FEWDEGFSERFGLYFVDFRNKNKPRYPKASVQFYKRIISSNGFPNQREVENWRRKSVETCSSSNQLLAAEEQRSTAANILRLIHDPLTSHMEMVTEIVVPTVCTLCILLRRRN
;
A
#
# COMPACT_ATOMS: atom_id res chain seq x y z
N PHE A 1 10.87 8.30 20.45
CA PHE A 1 11.58 7.72 21.60
C PHE A 1 11.39 8.71 22.71
N GLU A 2 10.69 8.31 23.74
CA GLU A 2 10.37 9.11 24.91
C GLU A 2 11.24 8.64 26.08
N TRP A 3 12.53 8.95 26.02
CA TRP A 3 13.47 8.77 27.14
C TRP A 3 13.30 7.42 27.88
N ASP A 4 12.99 7.47 29.17
CA ASP A 4 12.85 6.29 30.04
C ASP A 4 11.66 5.39 29.65
N GLU A 5 10.66 5.95 28.98
CA GLU A 5 9.45 5.25 28.49
C GLU A 5 9.64 4.64 27.08
N GLY A 6 10.73 4.97 26.39
CA GLY A 6 11.04 4.39 25.09
C GLY A 6 9.99 4.66 24.01
N PHE A 7 9.11 3.69 23.71
CA PHE A 7 8.04 3.83 22.71
C PHE A 7 6.66 3.42 23.23
N SER A 8 6.52 3.23 24.56
CA SER A 8 5.24 2.97 25.22
C SER A 8 4.31 4.18 25.03
N GLU A 9 4.82 5.36 25.34
CA GLU A 9 4.12 6.64 25.22
C GLU A 9 4.23 7.24 23.80
N ARG A 10 3.12 7.80 23.31
CA ARG A 10 2.99 8.22 21.90
C ARG A 10 2.30 9.57 21.73
N PHE A 11 3.06 10.66 21.94
CA PHE A 11 2.57 12.03 21.91
C PHE A 11 2.37 12.65 20.51
N GLY A 12 2.97 12.08 19.47
CA GLY A 12 2.93 12.67 18.12
C GLY A 12 1.52 12.72 17.52
N LEU A 13 1.28 13.69 16.63
CA LEU A 13 0.05 13.77 15.82
C LEU A 13 -0.10 12.59 14.84
N TYR A 14 1.01 11.93 14.50
CA TYR A 14 1.02 10.74 13.65
C TYR A 14 1.30 9.50 14.49
N PHE A 15 0.65 8.39 14.15
CA PHE A 15 1.07 7.07 14.57
C PHE A 15 2.23 6.61 13.68
N VAL A 16 3.27 6.02 14.28
CA VAL A 16 4.42 5.50 13.56
C VAL A 16 4.50 4.00 13.84
N ASP A 17 4.49 3.17 12.79
CA ASP A 17 4.74 1.74 12.96
C ASP A 17 6.24 1.47 12.98
N PHE A 18 6.80 1.32 14.18
CA PHE A 18 8.23 1.04 14.38
C PHE A 18 8.64 -0.37 13.98
N ARG A 19 7.69 -1.30 13.79
CA ARG A 19 7.97 -2.68 13.36
C ARG A 19 8.31 -2.74 11.87
N ASN A 20 7.76 -1.82 11.09
CA ASN A 20 8.09 -1.70 9.67
C ASN A 20 9.41 -0.93 9.50
N LYS A 21 10.34 -1.46 8.69
CA LYS A 21 11.65 -0.82 8.40
C LYS A 21 11.50 0.59 7.84
N ASN A 22 10.47 0.84 7.05
CA ASN A 22 10.21 2.13 6.42
C ASN A 22 9.55 3.14 7.38
N LYS A 23 9.19 2.70 8.60
CA LYS A 23 8.56 3.51 9.65
C LYS A 23 7.44 4.42 9.10
N PRO A 24 6.43 3.83 8.44
CA PRO A 24 5.34 4.59 7.84
C PRO A 24 4.60 5.39 8.92
N ARG A 25 4.06 6.55 8.51
CA ARG A 25 3.37 7.49 9.38
C ARG A 25 1.90 7.57 8.98
N TYR A 26 1.02 7.38 9.95
CA TYR A 26 -0.42 7.39 9.77
C TYR A 26 -1.03 8.57 10.53
N PRO A 27 -1.79 9.45 9.88
CA PRO A 27 -2.35 10.62 10.56
C PRO A 27 -3.39 10.18 11.60
N LYS A 28 -3.26 10.66 12.84
CA LYS A 28 -4.34 10.53 13.84
C LYS A 28 -5.42 11.57 13.57
N ALA A 29 -6.60 11.40 14.17
CA ALA A 29 -7.68 12.40 14.11
C ALA A 29 -7.22 13.81 14.54
N SER A 30 -6.30 13.87 15.52
CA SER A 30 -5.73 15.14 16.00
C SER A 30 -5.02 15.95 14.90
N VAL A 31 -4.51 15.33 13.82
CA VAL A 31 -3.92 16.05 12.67
C VAL A 31 -4.97 16.95 12.01
N GLN A 32 -6.13 16.37 11.68
CA GLN A 32 -7.19 17.11 10.97
C GLN A 32 -7.79 18.18 11.85
N PHE A 33 -7.96 17.87 13.14
CA PHE A 33 -8.46 18.85 14.12
C PHE A 33 -7.48 20.01 14.31
N TYR A 34 -6.20 19.71 14.52
CA TYR A 34 -5.17 20.74 14.75
C TYR A 34 -4.95 21.62 13.52
N LYS A 35 -5.04 21.04 12.30
CA LYS A 35 -5.03 21.79 11.05
C LYS A 35 -6.15 22.85 11.01
N ARG A 36 -7.35 22.52 11.49
CA ARG A 36 -8.48 23.46 11.54
C ARG A 36 -8.24 24.61 12.51
N ILE A 37 -7.67 24.33 13.69
CA ILE A 37 -7.31 25.35 14.67
C ILE A 37 -6.33 26.36 14.05
N ILE A 38 -5.25 25.86 13.43
CA ILE A 38 -4.24 26.72 12.80
C ILE A 38 -4.87 27.55 11.67
N SER A 39 -5.62 26.91 10.77
CA SER A 39 -6.25 27.61 9.65
C SER A 39 -7.29 28.66 10.08
N SER A 40 -7.89 28.49 11.25
CA SER A 40 -8.89 29.42 11.78
C SER A 40 -8.30 30.42 12.78
N ASN A 41 -6.98 30.37 13.00
CA ASN A 41 -6.24 31.19 13.96
C ASN A 41 -6.85 31.17 15.38
N GLY A 42 -7.31 30.00 15.83
CA GLY A 42 -7.89 29.84 17.16
C GLY A 42 -9.08 28.90 17.18
N PHE A 43 -9.91 29.08 18.20
CA PHE A 43 -11.09 28.24 18.46
C PHE A 43 -12.37 29.02 18.17
N PRO A 44 -13.27 28.47 17.35
CA PRO A 44 -14.59 29.03 17.13
C PRO A 44 -15.53 28.69 18.30
N ASN A 45 -16.83 28.92 18.10
CA ASN A 45 -17.84 28.50 19.08
C ASN A 45 -17.83 26.98 19.33
N GLN A 46 -18.36 26.57 20.48
CA GLN A 46 -18.36 25.18 20.95
C GLN A 46 -18.96 24.19 19.93
N ARG A 47 -20.06 24.56 19.29
CA ARG A 47 -20.74 23.70 18.29
C ARG A 47 -19.85 23.44 17.08
N GLU A 48 -19.11 24.44 16.63
CA GLU A 48 -18.17 24.29 15.53
C GLU A 48 -16.97 23.42 15.92
N VAL A 49 -16.43 23.61 17.12
CA VAL A 49 -15.36 22.75 17.66
C VAL A 49 -15.79 21.28 17.72
N GLU A 50 -17.00 21.00 18.20
CA GLU A 50 -17.57 19.64 18.24
C GLU A 50 -17.71 19.04 16.84
N ASN A 51 -18.16 19.84 15.88
CA ASN A 51 -18.23 19.43 14.48
C ASN A 51 -16.84 19.11 13.90
N TRP A 52 -15.83 19.93 14.18
CA TRP A 52 -14.46 19.66 13.77
C TRP A 52 -13.93 18.38 14.39
N ARG A 53 -14.18 18.15 15.68
CA ARG A 53 -13.79 16.92 16.39
C ARG A 53 -14.42 15.70 15.72
N ARG A 54 -15.74 15.70 15.54
CA ARG A 54 -16.47 14.58 14.91
C ARG A 54 -15.93 14.29 13.51
N LYS A 55 -15.82 15.32 12.65
CA LYS A 55 -15.31 15.17 11.28
C LYS A 55 -13.87 14.64 11.25
N SER A 56 -13.04 15.06 12.20
CA SER A 56 -11.65 14.59 12.31
C SER A 56 -11.57 13.10 12.64
N VAL A 57 -12.45 12.60 13.51
CA VAL A 57 -12.54 11.18 13.87
C VAL A 57 -13.09 10.37 12.71
N GLU A 58 -14.18 10.82 12.07
CA GLU A 58 -14.75 10.17 10.88
C GLU A 58 -13.71 10.00 9.78
N THR A 59 -12.99 11.09 9.45
CA THR A 59 -11.93 11.07 8.43
C THR A 59 -10.81 10.09 8.79
N CYS A 60 -10.35 10.09 10.05
CA CYS A 60 -9.33 9.16 10.52
C CYS A 60 -9.78 7.70 10.39
N SER A 61 -11.02 7.39 10.77
CA SER A 61 -11.59 6.05 10.65
C SER A 61 -11.65 5.58 9.20
N SER A 62 -12.15 6.43 8.29
CA SER A 62 -12.20 6.11 6.86
C SER A 62 -10.81 5.93 6.26
N SER A 63 -9.84 6.79 6.60
CA SER A 63 -8.45 6.63 6.14
C SER A 63 -7.84 5.31 6.62
N ASN A 64 -8.06 4.92 7.89
CA ASN A 64 -7.56 3.64 8.40
C ASN A 64 -8.18 2.44 7.67
N GLN A 65 -9.48 2.49 7.34
CA GLN A 65 -10.15 1.46 6.54
C GLN A 65 -9.56 1.36 5.12
N LEU A 66 -9.30 2.50 4.48
CA LEU A 66 -8.67 2.53 3.14
C LEU A 66 -7.25 1.95 3.16
N LEU A 67 -6.45 2.30 4.17
CA LEU A 67 -5.10 1.77 4.34
C LEU A 67 -5.11 0.25 4.55
N ALA A 68 -6.05 -0.26 5.36
CA ALA A 68 -6.23 -1.70 5.53
C ALA A 68 -6.64 -2.40 4.21
N ALA A 69 -7.48 -1.74 3.40
CA ALA A 69 -7.87 -2.26 2.09
C ALA A 69 -6.70 -2.23 1.07
N GLU A 70 -5.85 -1.22 1.10
CA GLU A 70 -4.63 -1.13 0.26
C GLU A 70 -3.63 -2.22 0.63
N GLU A 71 -3.45 -2.52 1.91
CA GLU A 71 -2.59 -3.61 2.38
C GLU A 71 -3.09 -4.98 1.88
N GLN A 72 -4.41 -5.21 1.90
CA GLN A 72 -5.02 -6.40 1.32
C GLN A 72 -4.81 -6.48 -0.20
N ARG A 73 -4.97 -5.36 -0.93
CA ARG A 73 -4.68 -5.32 -2.37
C ARG A 73 -3.22 -5.60 -2.67
N SER A 74 -2.28 -5.04 -1.90
CA SER A 74 -0.86 -5.33 -2.06
C SER A 74 -0.55 -6.79 -1.79
N THR A 75 -1.20 -7.40 -0.80
CA THR A 75 -1.06 -8.82 -0.49
C THR A 75 -1.57 -9.69 -1.64
N ALA A 76 -2.76 -9.37 -2.16
CA ALA A 76 -3.33 -10.05 -3.32
C ALA A 76 -2.45 -9.92 -4.57
N ALA A 77 -1.90 -8.72 -4.83
CA ALA A 77 -0.98 -8.49 -5.94
C ALA A 77 0.32 -9.30 -5.80
N ASN A 78 0.88 -9.39 -4.60
CA ASN A 78 2.06 -10.20 -4.31
C ASN A 78 1.78 -11.70 -4.51
N ILE A 79 0.62 -12.20 -4.06
CA ILE A 79 0.20 -13.59 -4.29
C ILE A 79 0.02 -13.85 -5.79
N LEU A 80 -0.65 -12.96 -6.50
CA LEU A 80 -0.87 -13.10 -7.95
C LEU A 80 0.45 -13.17 -8.71
N ARG A 81 1.41 -12.31 -8.36
CA ARG A 81 2.76 -12.31 -8.94
C ARG A 81 3.48 -13.65 -8.71
N LEU A 82 3.41 -14.20 -7.48
CA LEU A 82 4.01 -15.52 -7.18
C LEU A 82 3.41 -16.66 -8.01
N ILE A 83 2.14 -16.58 -8.37
CA ILE A 83 1.45 -17.60 -9.16
C ILE A 83 1.67 -17.38 -10.66
N HIS A 84 1.71 -16.13 -11.11
CA HIS A 84 1.81 -15.78 -12.51
C HIS A 84 3.25 -15.89 -13.05
N ASP A 85 4.25 -15.52 -12.26
CA ASP A 85 5.67 -15.54 -12.67
C ASP A 85 6.15 -16.94 -13.14
N PRO A 86 5.84 -18.06 -12.44
CA PRO A 86 6.21 -19.40 -12.90
C PRO A 86 5.48 -19.83 -14.18
N LEU A 87 4.20 -19.47 -14.34
CA LEU A 87 3.41 -19.81 -15.51
C LEU A 87 3.86 -19.03 -16.75
N THR A 88 4.20 -17.75 -16.59
CA THR A 88 4.78 -16.92 -17.66
C THR A 88 6.13 -17.48 -18.11
N SER A 89 7.03 -17.84 -17.18
CA SER A 89 8.33 -18.43 -17.52
C SER A 89 8.20 -19.77 -18.27
N HIS A 90 7.25 -20.63 -17.87
CA HIS A 90 7.02 -21.89 -18.58
C HIS A 90 6.46 -21.67 -19.99
N MET A 91 5.55 -20.71 -20.18
CA MET A 91 5.03 -20.37 -21.51
C MET A 91 6.10 -19.77 -22.43
N GLU A 92 6.96 -18.90 -21.91
CA GLU A 92 8.06 -18.30 -22.68
C GLU A 92 9.09 -19.37 -23.12
N MET A 93 9.50 -20.27 -22.22
CA MET A 93 10.43 -21.35 -22.53
C MET A 93 9.88 -22.31 -23.61
N VAL A 94 8.58 -22.64 -23.54
CA VAL A 94 7.92 -23.48 -24.53
C VAL A 94 7.92 -22.79 -25.90
N THR A 95 7.66 -21.48 -25.98
CA THR A 95 7.71 -20.75 -27.26
C THR A 95 9.12 -20.64 -27.84
N GLU A 96 10.14 -20.45 -27.00
CA GLU A 96 11.54 -20.36 -27.42
C GLU A 96 12.10 -21.67 -27.95
N ILE A 97 11.60 -22.84 -27.49
CA ILE A 97 12.06 -24.15 -27.96
C ILE A 97 11.26 -24.61 -29.18
N VAL A 98 9.94 -24.41 -29.17
CA VAL A 98 9.05 -24.92 -30.23
C VAL A 98 9.29 -24.18 -31.54
N VAL A 99 9.50 -22.85 -31.50
CA VAL A 99 9.66 -22.04 -32.72
C VAL A 99 10.90 -22.44 -33.53
N PRO A 100 12.13 -22.50 -32.97
CA PRO A 100 13.30 -22.94 -33.73
C PRO A 100 13.20 -24.38 -34.20
N THR A 101 12.61 -25.28 -33.40
CA THR A 101 12.50 -26.71 -33.74
C THR A 101 11.55 -26.92 -34.93
N VAL A 102 10.40 -26.26 -34.92
CA VAL A 102 9.44 -26.31 -36.05
C VAL A 102 10.03 -25.65 -37.28
N CYS A 103 10.67 -24.48 -37.15
CA CYS A 103 11.35 -23.83 -38.27
C CYS A 103 12.45 -24.73 -38.88
N THR A 104 13.25 -25.38 -38.05
CA THR A 104 14.30 -26.31 -38.50
C THR A 104 13.71 -27.53 -39.19
N LEU A 105 12.65 -28.11 -38.64
CA LEU A 105 11.94 -29.24 -39.25
C LEU A 105 11.34 -28.88 -40.61
N CYS A 106 10.72 -27.70 -40.75
CA CYS A 106 10.19 -27.20 -42.01
C CYS A 106 11.28 -27.03 -43.09
N ILE A 107 12.46 -26.52 -42.71
CA ILE A 107 13.61 -26.39 -43.62
C ILE A 107 14.14 -27.77 -44.04
N LEU A 108 14.23 -28.72 -43.12
CA LEU A 108 14.71 -30.07 -43.40
C LEU A 108 13.74 -30.87 -44.27
N LEU A 109 12.43 -30.72 -44.08
CA LEU A 109 11.41 -31.38 -44.91
C LEU A 109 11.37 -30.81 -46.33
N ARG A 110 11.68 -29.52 -46.53
CA ARG A 110 11.72 -28.88 -47.86
C ARG A 110 12.96 -29.25 -48.69
N ARG A 111 14.00 -29.84 -48.09
CA ARG A 111 15.19 -30.34 -48.80
C ARG A 111 15.10 -31.82 -49.22
N ARG A 112 14.08 -32.54 -48.77
CA ARG A 112 13.92 -33.99 -48.99
C ARG A 112 12.88 -34.36 -50.07
N ASN A 113 12.30 -33.34 -50.72
CA ASN A 113 11.47 -33.43 -51.93
C ASN A 113 12.16 -32.61 -53.03
#